data_AF-A0A952JHS7-F1
#
_entry.id   AF-A0A952JHS7-F1
#
_cell.length_a   1.000
_cell.length_b   1.000
_cell.length_c   1.000
_cell.angle_alpha   90.00
_cell.angle_beta   90.00
_cell.angle_gamma   90.00
#
_symmetry.space_group_name_H-M   'P 1'
#
loop_
_entity.id
_entity.type
_entity.pdbx_description
1 polymer ?
#
loop_
_entity_poly.entity_id
_entity_poly.type
_entity_poly.pdbx_seq_one_letter_code
_entity_poly.pdbx_strand_id
1 'polypeptide(L)'
;MKRIQIFFYGIAMFAFTACQKEFTNDQPTGTIKFTFTNTVKGIPVQLNTGIYTNNFGEQYNISKFKYYVSHPGLSNTSSTATNKDYYLIDENIASSKSISFDVPVGSYTAIKFLLGVDSARNVSGAQTGALDPLNDMFWTWNSGYIMAKMEGTSPQSTIINNKVEYHIGGFAGANSVLKNISIVVPVSSLNMIDIREGKISEVFIEADFDKWWQGSYDLKIADVPSVTMPGTLAKSISDNYANMFSITDVQNY
;
A
#
# COMPACT_ATOMS: atom_id res chain seq x y z
N MET A 1 -42.88 33.82 56.11
CA MET A 1 -42.74 33.52 54.67
C MET A 1 -41.30 33.09 54.42
N LYS A 2 -41.09 31.83 54.01
CA LYS A 2 -39.78 31.16 53.97
C LYS A 2 -38.93 31.67 52.79
N ARG A 3 -37.65 32.00 53.04
CA ARG A 3 -36.66 32.38 52.03
C ARG A 3 -36.08 31.12 51.37
N ILE A 4 -36.11 31.06 50.05
CA ILE A 4 -35.53 29.99 49.22
C ILE A 4 -34.13 30.44 48.81
N GLN A 5 -33.10 29.66 49.16
CA GLN A 5 -31.74 29.81 48.64
C GLN A 5 -31.54 28.84 47.49
N ILE A 6 -31.18 29.35 46.31
CA ILE A 6 -30.87 28.57 45.11
C ILE A 6 -29.34 28.40 45.08
N PHE A 7 -28.88 27.15 45.11
CA PHE A 7 -27.47 26.80 44.94
C PHE A 7 -27.21 26.51 43.46
N PHE A 8 -26.34 27.32 42.82
CA PHE A 8 -25.84 27.06 41.47
C PHE A 8 -24.63 26.12 41.56
N TYR A 9 -24.77 24.87 41.11
CA TYR A 9 -23.65 23.98 40.88
C TYR A 9 -23.06 24.23 39.48
N GLY A 10 -21.88 24.82 39.42
CA GLY A 10 -21.11 24.97 38.18
C GLY A 10 -20.47 23.64 37.77
N ILE A 11 -20.85 23.12 36.61
CA ILE A 11 -20.17 21.98 35.97
C ILE A 11 -18.91 22.53 35.28
N ALA A 12 -17.74 22.13 35.79
CA ALA A 12 -16.46 22.38 35.15
C ALA A 12 -16.29 21.39 33.98
N MET A 13 -16.46 21.86 32.74
CA MET A 13 -16.04 21.13 31.54
C MET A 13 -14.51 21.11 31.47
N PHE A 14 -13.92 19.97 31.80
CA PHE A 14 -12.54 19.67 31.43
C PHE A 14 -12.49 19.39 29.92
N ALA A 15 -12.09 20.40 29.15
CA ALA A 15 -11.72 20.22 27.75
C ALA A 15 -10.37 19.47 27.70
N PHE A 16 -10.42 18.17 27.40
CA PHE A 16 -9.24 17.42 27.00
C PHE A 16 -8.83 17.90 25.61
N THR A 17 -7.90 18.85 25.55
CA THR A 17 -7.20 19.20 24.31
C THR A 17 -6.25 18.06 23.95
N ALA A 18 -6.71 17.15 23.10
CA ALA A 18 -5.84 16.22 22.40
C ALA A 18 -4.94 17.06 21.47
N CYS A 19 -3.74 17.36 21.95
CA CYS A 19 -2.72 18.11 21.22
C CYS A 19 -2.18 17.22 20.07
N GLN A 20 -2.82 17.27 18.89
CA GLN A 20 -2.13 16.87 17.67
C GLN A 20 -1.07 17.93 17.40
N LYS A 21 0.20 17.62 17.67
CA LYS A 21 1.31 18.47 17.22
C LYS A 21 1.29 18.46 15.70
N GLU A 22 0.86 19.56 15.10
CA GLU A 22 1.15 19.84 13.69
C GLU A 22 2.65 20.10 13.54
N PHE A 23 3.22 19.56 12.46
CA PHE A 23 4.64 19.61 12.16
C PHE A 23 5.06 21.04 11.83
N THR A 24 5.89 21.64 12.68
CA THR A 24 6.65 22.86 12.35
C THR A 24 7.95 22.47 11.63
N ASN A 25 8.28 23.19 10.55
CA ASN A 25 9.42 22.98 9.63
C ASN A 25 10.86 23.05 10.22
N ASP A 26 11.02 23.00 11.54
CA ASP A 26 12.33 23.16 12.24
C ASP A 26 12.84 21.87 12.90
N GLN A 27 12.25 20.70 12.61
CA GLN A 27 12.79 19.44 13.12
C GLN A 27 13.89 18.90 12.20
N PRO A 28 15.06 18.48 12.74
CA PRO A 28 16.09 17.86 11.93
C PRO A 28 15.53 16.60 11.25
N THR A 29 15.89 16.39 10.00
CA THR A 29 15.42 15.27 9.18
C THR A 29 16.58 14.41 8.69
N GLY A 30 16.28 13.14 8.47
CA GLY A 30 17.07 12.24 7.63
C GLY A 30 16.21 11.75 6.47
N THR A 31 16.85 11.11 5.50
CA THR A 31 16.16 10.53 4.33
C THR A 31 15.92 9.05 4.58
N ILE A 32 14.68 8.60 4.38
CA ILE A 32 14.36 7.18 4.32
C ILE A 32 14.22 6.78 2.85
N LYS A 33 14.75 5.61 2.51
CA LYS A 33 14.58 4.96 1.21
C LYS A 33 13.85 3.63 1.40
N PHE A 34 12.76 3.42 0.68
CA PHE A 34 12.13 2.11 0.56
C PHE A 34 12.51 1.49 -0.78
N THR A 35 12.97 0.25 -0.76
CA THR A 35 13.33 -0.51 -1.96
C THR A 35 12.48 -1.78 -2.04
N PHE A 36 11.66 -1.87 -3.08
CA PHE A 36 10.71 -2.96 -3.31
C PHE A 36 11.32 -4.04 -4.21
N THR A 37 11.17 -5.30 -3.79
CA THR A 37 11.45 -6.47 -4.62
C THR A 37 10.16 -7.26 -4.78
N ASN A 38 9.61 -7.29 -6.00
CA ASN A 38 8.44 -8.10 -6.30
C ASN A 38 8.87 -9.54 -6.57
N THR A 39 8.24 -10.49 -5.87
CA THR A 39 8.58 -11.91 -5.95
C THR A 39 7.33 -12.77 -6.17
N VAL A 40 7.54 -14.03 -6.52
CA VAL A 40 6.56 -15.11 -6.38
C VAL A 40 7.23 -16.19 -5.55
N LYS A 41 6.76 -16.42 -4.32
CA LYS A 41 7.35 -17.38 -3.38
C LYS A 41 8.86 -17.14 -3.18
N GLY A 42 9.26 -15.88 -3.06
CA GLY A 42 10.67 -15.47 -2.88
C GLY A 42 11.51 -15.40 -4.16
N ILE A 43 10.97 -15.82 -5.31
CA ILE A 43 11.68 -15.73 -6.60
C ILE A 43 11.33 -14.41 -7.28
N PRO A 44 12.30 -13.56 -7.66
CA PRO A 44 12.02 -12.30 -8.35
C PRO A 44 11.12 -12.47 -9.58
N VAL A 45 10.17 -11.55 -9.73
CA VAL A 45 9.27 -11.54 -10.90
C VAL A 45 10.09 -11.34 -12.18
N GLN A 46 9.83 -12.17 -13.19
CA GLN A 46 10.40 -12.07 -14.53
C GLN A 46 9.27 -11.91 -15.53
N LEU A 47 9.07 -10.68 -16.01
CA LEU A 47 7.97 -10.37 -16.91
C LEU A 47 8.08 -11.19 -18.21
N ASN A 48 6.95 -11.76 -18.63
CA ASN A 48 6.74 -12.57 -19.83
C ASN A 48 7.46 -13.93 -19.88
N THR A 49 8.64 -14.06 -19.26
CA THR A 49 9.45 -15.29 -19.30
C THR A 49 9.30 -16.18 -18.08
N GLY A 50 8.93 -15.62 -16.93
CA GLY A 50 8.69 -16.39 -15.71
C GLY A 50 7.44 -17.25 -15.81
N ILE A 51 7.55 -18.52 -15.42
CA ILE A 51 6.41 -19.43 -15.28
C ILE A 51 6.30 -19.78 -13.80
N TYR A 52 5.13 -19.55 -13.23
CA TYR A 52 4.84 -19.73 -11.82
C TYR A 52 3.66 -20.68 -11.65
N THR A 53 3.53 -21.24 -10.44
CA THR A 53 2.43 -22.13 -10.07
C THR A 53 1.82 -21.65 -8.76
N ASN A 54 0.52 -21.34 -8.78
CA ASN A 54 -0.21 -20.92 -7.59
C ASN A 54 -0.47 -22.11 -6.64
N ASN A 55 -1.09 -21.85 -5.49
CA ASN A 55 -1.33 -22.88 -4.46
C ASN A 55 -2.40 -23.91 -4.85
N PHE A 56 -3.07 -23.74 -5.99
CA PHE A 56 -4.03 -24.67 -6.56
C PHE A 56 -3.46 -25.52 -7.71
N GLY A 57 -2.16 -25.38 -7.99
CA GLY A 57 -1.50 -26.12 -9.08
C GLY A 57 -1.71 -25.53 -10.47
N GLU A 58 -2.23 -24.31 -10.58
CA GLU A 58 -2.46 -23.64 -11.86
C GLU A 58 -1.21 -22.87 -12.27
N GLN A 59 -0.78 -23.07 -13.52
CA GLN A 59 0.38 -22.39 -14.07
C GLN A 59 -0.01 -21.03 -14.63
N TYR A 60 0.84 -20.04 -14.46
CA TYR A 60 0.64 -18.71 -15.02
C TYR A 60 1.96 -18.00 -15.29
N ASN A 61 1.95 -17.00 -16.16
CA ASN A 61 3.01 -16.01 -16.26
C ASN A 61 2.50 -14.63 -15.81
N ILE A 62 3.42 -13.69 -15.66
CA ILE A 62 3.11 -12.29 -15.37
C ILE A 62 3.70 -11.46 -16.51
N SER A 63 2.87 -10.73 -17.26
CA SER A 63 3.31 -9.80 -18.30
C SER A 63 3.32 -8.35 -17.82
N LYS A 64 2.52 -8.03 -16.80
CA LYS A 64 2.46 -6.71 -16.17
C LYS A 64 2.17 -6.85 -14.69
N PHE A 65 2.90 -6.10 -13.85
CA PHE A 65 2.61 -5.99 -12.42
C PHE A 65 2.88 -4.57 -11.94
N LYS A 66 1.84 -3.91 -11.43
CA LYS A 66 1.91 -2.51 -10.96
C LYS A 66 1.03 -2.29 -9.74
N TYR A 67 1.42 -1.38 -8.85
CA TYR A 67 0.59 -0.96 -7.73
C TYR A 67 0.98 0.42 -7.20
N TYR A 68 0.00 1.12 -6.61
CA TYR A 68 0.23 2.42 -5.99
C TYR A 68 0.65 2.29 -4.53
N VAL A 69 1.74 2.95 -4.16
CA VAL A 69 2.15 3.21 -2.78
C VAL A 69 1.93 4.70 -2.52
N SER A 70 0.89 5.00 -1.76
CA SER A 70 0.53 6.37 -1.41
C SER A 70 0.82 6.66 0.05
N HIS A 71 1.21 7.89 0.33
CA HIS A 71 1.45 8.38 1.68
C HIS A 71 2.41 7.48 2.51
N PRO A 72 3.59 7.11 1.98
CA PRO A 72 4.52 6.27 2.71
C PRO A 72 5.05 7.00 3.95
N GLY A 73 5.35 6.22 4.99
CA GLY A 73 5.75 6.78 6.27
C GLY A 73 6.30 5.78 7.25
N LEU A 74 6.74 6.31 8.39
CA LEU A 74 7.27 5.57 9.52
C LEU A 74 6.38 5.79 10.74
N SER A 75 6.35 4.82 11.65
CA SER A 75 5.64 4.93 12.92
C SER A 75 6.37 4.21 14.05
N ASN A 76 6.15 4.69 15.26
CA ASN A 76 6.46 4.01 16.51
C ASN A 76 5.26 4.16 17.46
N THR A 77 5.40 3.79 18.73
CA THR A 77 4.32 3.85 19.74
C THR A 77 3.84 5.27 20.06
N SER A 78 4.64 6.30 19.74
CA SER A 78 4.42 7.69 20.18
C SER A 78 4.27 8.68 19.02
N SER A 79 4.81 8.36 17.85
CA SER A 79 4.87 9.26 16.71
C SER A 79 4.66 8.53 15.39
N THR A 80 4.31 9.32 14.39
CA THR A 80 4.02 8.86 13.04
C THR A 80 4.42 9.97 12.08
N ALA A 81 5.27 9.65 11.11
CA ALA A 81 5.72 10.57 10.07
C ALA A 81 5.30 10.04 8.70
N THR A 82 4.83 10.91 7.81
CA THR A 82 4.21 10.48 6.54
C THR A 82 4.48 11.52 5.47
N ASN A 83 5.05 11.07 4.36
CA ASN A 83 5.12 11.83 3.12
C ASN A 83 3.71 11.85 2.48
N LYS A 84 3.33 12.90 1.75
CA LYS A 84 1.97 13.07 1.18
C LYS A 84 1.89 12.72 -0.31
N ASP A 85 2.96 12.21 -0.88
CA ASP A 85 3.10 11.91 -2.29
C ASP A 85 2.58 10.51 -2.63
N TYR A 86 2.54 10.25 -3.93
CA TYR A 86 2.05 9.03 -4.54
C TYR A 86 3.17 8.46 -5.39
N TYR A 87 3.40 7.17 -5.27
CA TYR A 87 4.39 6.45 -6.03
C TYR A 87 3.73 5.28 -6.75
N LEU A 88 4.09 5.09 -8.01
CA LEU A 88 3.68 3.93 -8.78
C LEU A 88 4.85 2.96 -8.83
N ILE A 89 4.70 1.79 -8.23
CA ILE A 89 5.66 0.71 -8.42
C ILE A 89 5.24 -0.03 -9.69
N ASP A 90 6.15 -0.08 -10.66
CA ASP A 90 5.97 -0.76 -11.94
C ASP A 90 7.13 -1.74 -12.14
N GLU A 91 6.84 -3.04 -12.21
CA GLU A 91 7.89 -4.05 -12.35
C GLU A 91 8.76 -3.85 -13.60
N ASN A 92 8.20 -3.24 -14.65
CA ASN A 92 8.92 -2.96 -15.88
C ASN A 92 9.88 -1.75 -15.77
N ILE A 93 9.78 -0.95 -14.69
CA ILE A 93 10.58 0.27 -14.50
C ILE A 93 11.39 0.14 -13.22
N ALA A 94 12.68 -0.21 -13.36
CA ALA A 94 13.57 -0.45 -12.22
C ALA A 94 13.65 0.73 -11.23
N SER A 95 13.69 1.97 -11.72
CA SER A 95 13.75 3.17 -10.87
C SER A 95 12.48 3.41 -10.06
N SER A 96 11.33 2.86 -10.49
CA SER A 96 10.06 3.00 -9.77
C SER A 96 10.03 2.16 -8.49
N LYS A 97 10.89 1.13 -8.39
CA LYS A 97 10.98 0.21 -7.24
C LYS A 97 11.76 0.79 -6.05
N SER A 98 12.25 2.02 -6.15
CA SER A 98 12.87 2.74 -5.02
C SER A 98 12.21 4.09 -4.83
N ILE A 99 11.80 4.39 -3.60
CA ILE A 99 11.21 5.68 -3.23
C ILE A 99 11.99 6.27 -2.06
N SER A 100 12.22 7.58 -2.09
CA SER A 100 12.93 8.28 -1.02
C SER A 100 12.18 9.54 -0.60
N PHE A 101 12.16 9.81 0.70
CA PHE A 101 11.54 10.99 1.27
C PHE A 101 12.16 11.33 2.63
N ASP A 102 12.02 12.58 3.06
CA ASP A 102 12.55 13.03 4.34
C ASP A 102 11.58 12.77 5.49
N VAL A 103 12.15 12.39 6.63
CA VAL A 103 11.44 12.04 7.85
C VAL A 103 12.17 12.66 9.05
N PRO A 104 11.46 13.13 10.11
CA PRO A 104 12.11 13.62 11.31
C PRO A 104 13.03 12.59 11.94
N VAL A 105 14.19 13.05 12.43
CA VAL A 105 15.14 12.26 13.19
C VAL A 105 14.43 11.52 14.33
N GLY A 106 14.78 10.24 14.48
CA GLY A 106 14.20 9.40 15.51
C GLY A 106 14.19 7.94 15.14
N SER A 107 13.71 7.16 16.10
CA SER A 107 13.66 5.71 16.03
C SER A 107 12.26 5.23 15.71
N TYR A 108 12.12 4.41 14.67
CA TYR A 108 10.85 3.89 14.21
C TYR A 108 10.85 2.36 14.21
N THR A 109 9.67 1.78 14.47
CA THR A 109 9.48 0.33 14.63
C THR A 109 8.57 -0.26 13.56
N ALA A 110 7.95 0.56 12.72
CA ALA A 110 7.13 0.10 11.60
C ALA A 110 7.18 1.07 10.43
N ILE A 111 7.06 0.52 9.23
CA ILE A 111 6.69 1.28 8.03
C ILE A 111 5.18 1.22 7.81
N LYS A 112 4.66 2.20 7.09
CA LYS A 112 3.26 2.24 6.69
C LYS A 112 3.06 2.93 5.35
N PHE A 113 2.00 2.58 4.66
CA PHE A 113 1.55 3.27 3.44
C PHE A 113 0.12 2.85 3.13
N LEU A 114 -0.55 3.64 2.28
CA LEU A 114 -1.79 3.26 1.64
C LEU A 114 -1.46 2.54 0.33
N LEU A 115 -1.91 1.28 0.18
CA LEU A 115 -1.91 0.58 -1.09
C LEU A 115 -3.15 1.01 -1.89
N GLY A 116 -2.90 1.77 -2.96
CA GLY A 116 -3.93 2.45 -3.76
C GLY A 116 -3.91 3.97 -3.60
N VAL A 117 -4.85 4.63 -4.27
CA VAL A 117 -5.01 6.09 -4.31
C VAL A 117 -6.22 6.46 -3.45
N ASP A 118 -6.10 7.45 -2.56
CA ASP A 118 -7.21 7.83 -1.68
C ASP A 118 -8.41 8.42 -2.44
N SER A 119 -9.54 8.49 -1.74
CA SER A 119 -10.80 8.96 -2.32
C SER A 119 -10.73 10.40 -2.82
N ALA A 120 -9.97 11.28 -2.16
CA ALA A 120 -9.90 12.70 -2.55
C ALA A 120 -9.24 12.84 -3.94
N ARG A 121 -8.17 12.07 -4.20
CA ARG A 121 -7.56 12.04 -5.53
C ARG A 121 -8.36 11.28 -6.57
N ASN A 122 -9.08 10.22 -6.21
CA ASN A 122 -9.93 9.50 -7.18
C ASN A 122 -11.07 10.36 -7.73
N VAL A 123 -11.64 11.27 -6.93
CA VAL A 123 -12.72 12.17 -7.39
C VAL A 123 -12.21 13.46 -8.04
N SER A 124 -10.89 13.62 -8.16
CA SER A 124 -10.27 14.81 -8.77
C SER A 124 -10.01 14.68 -10.28
N GLY A 125 -10.37 13.54 -10.88
CA GLY A 125 -10.12 13.25 -12.30
C GLY A 125 -8.67 12.87 -12.59
N ALA A 126 -8.30 12.96 -13.87
CA ALA A 126 -6.95 12.69 -14.36
C ALA A 126 -5.93 13.68 -13.80
N GLN A 127 -4.76 13.19 -13.41
CA GLN A 127 -3.67 13.98 -12.82
C GLN A 127 -2.37 13.71 -13.58
N THR A 128 -1.23 14.14 -13.01
CA THR A 128 0.11 14.00 -13.60
C THR A 128 1.04 13.21 -12.68
N GLY A 129 2.28 12.97 -13.12
CA GLY A 129 3.29 12.24 -12.34
C GLY A 129 2.91 10.77 -12.16
N ALA A 130 3.02 10.23 -10.94
CA ALA A 130 2.63 8.84 -10.66
C ALA A 130 1.14 8.58 -10.98
N LEU A 131 0.30 9.61 -10.83
CA LEU A 131 -1.14 9.54 -11.05
C LEU A 131 -1.57 9.91 -12.48
N ASP A 132 -0.61 9.98 -13.41
CA ASP A 132 -0.89 10.21 -14.83
C ASP A 132 -1.62 9.01 -15.47
N PRO A 133 -2.77 9.20 -16.14
CA PRO A 133 -3.45 8.13 -16.87
C PRO A 133 -2.58 7.42 -17.92
N LEU A 134 -1.53 8.07 -18.44
CA LEU A 134 -0.56 7.46 -19.36
C LEU A 134 0.19 6.27 -18.73
N ASN A 135 0.18 6.14 -17.41
CA ASN A 135 0.75 5.00 -16.71
C ASN A 135 -0.08 3.71 -16.81
N ASP A 136 -1.21 3.74 -17.53
CA ASP A 136 -2.15 2.62 -17.69
C ASP A 136 -2.76 2.18 -16.34
N MET A 137 -3.00 3.13 -15.44
CA MET A 137 -3.51 2.88 -14.08
C MET A 137 -4.77 3.69 -13.76
N PHE A 138 -5.49 4.14 -14.79
CA PHE A 138 -6.72 4.93 -14.67
C PHE A 138 -7.80 4.43 -15.63
N TRP A 139 -9.00 4.19 -15.12
CA TRP A 139 -10.17 3.88 -15.95
C TRP A 139 -10.95 5.14 -16.28
N THR A 140 -11.09 5.41 -17.58
CA THR A 140 -11.90 6.52 -18.09
C THR A 140 -13.40 6.26 -17.94
N TRP A 141 -13.85 5.01 -18.13
CA TRP A 141 -15.27 4.62 -18.11
C TRP A 141 -15.89 4.63 -16.70
N ASN A 142 -15.09 4.40 -15.65
CA ASN A 142 -15.52 4.46 -14.26
C ASN A 142 -14.97 5.66 -13.48
N SER A 143 -14.17 6.50 -14.16
CA SER A 143 -13.44 7.64 -13.58
C SER A 143 -12.75 7.32 -12.25
N GLY A 144 -11.77 6.42 -12.28
CA GLY A 144 -11.06 6.04 -11.06
C GLY A 144 -9.74 5.33 -11.31
N TYR A 145 -8.88 5.34 -10.29
CA TYR A 145 -7.58 4.68 -10.34
C TYR A 145 -7.69 3.17 -10.13
N ILE A 146 -6.80 2.45 -10.81
CA ILE A 146 -6.53 1.03 -10.57
C ILE A 146 -5.50 0.97 -9.46
N MET A 147 -5.84 0.38 -8.30
CA MET A 147 -4.98 0.40 -7.12
C MET A 147 -3.80 -0.58 -7.26
N ALA A 148 -4.08 -1.73 -7.87
CA ALA A 148 -3.11 -2.74 -8.24
C ALA A 148 -3.53 -3.43 -9.53
N LYS A 149 -2.57 -3.78 -10.37
CA LYS A 149 -2.76 -4.39 -11.68
C LYS A 149 -1.84 -5.59 -11.86
N MET A 150 -2.42 -6.70 -12.31
CA MET A 150 -1.70 -7.83 -12.87
C MET A 150 -2.29 -8.23 -14.21
N GLU A 151 -1.43 -8.48 -15.19
CA GLU A 151 -1.79 -9.15 -16.44
C GLU A 151 -0.83 -10.32 -16.68
N GLY A 152 -1.31 -11.31 -17.42
CA GLY A 152 -0.54 -12.48 -17.81
C GLY A 152 -1.37 -13.46 -18.62
N THR A 153 -0.94 -14.71 -18.63
CA THR A 153 -1.67 -15.83 -19.22
C THR A 153 -1.57 -17.06 -18.32
N SER A 154 -2.54 -17.95 -18.47
CA SER A 154 -2.59 -19.23 -17.76
C SER A 154 -3.32 -20.25 -18.63
N PRO A 155 -2.80 -21.48 -18.81
CA PRO A 155 -3.52 -22.55 -19.50
C PRO A 155 -4.90 -22.88 -18.93
N GLN A 156 -5.15 -22.49 -17.67
CA GLN A 156 -6.41 -22.70 -16.98
C GLN A 156 -7.43 -21.58 -17.24
N SER A 157 -7.01 -20.45 -17.83
CA SER A 157 -7.93 -19.35 -18.14
C SER A 157 -8.86 -19.70 -19.30
N THR A 158 -10.14 -19.40 -19.13
CA THR A 158 -11.18 -19.56 -20.16
C THR A 158 -11.31 -18.32 -21.06
N ILE A 159 -10.55 -17.26 -20.82
CA ILE A 159 -10.56 -16.04 -21.64
C ILE A 159 -9.77 -16.27 -22.93
N ILE A 160 -10.18 -15.60 -24.02
CA ILE A 160 -9.47 -15.65 -25.30
C ILE A 160 -7.96 -15.40 -25.12
N ASN A 161 -7.15 -16.20 -25.81
CA ASN A 161 -5.68 -16.21 -25.68
C ASN A 161 -5.18 -16.54 -24.26
N ASN A 162 -5.97 -17.27 -23.47
CA ASN A 162 -5.61 -17.73 -22.13
C ASN A 162 -5.27 -16.58 -21.17
N LYS A 163 -5.84 -15.39 -21.38
CA LYS A 163 -5.50 -14.18 -20.64
C LYS A 163 -5.88 -14.28 -19.17
N VAL A 164 -5.06 -13.70 -18.31
CA VAL A 164 -5.36 -13.45 -16.90
C VAL A 164 -5.22 -11.95 -16.67
N GLU A 165 -6.29 -11.30 -16.22
CA GLU A 165 -6.36 -9.84 -16.13
C GLU A 165 -7.03 -9.41 -14.82
N TYR A 166 -6.23 -8.93 -13.87
CA TYR A 166 -6.72 -8.37 -12.61
C TYR A 166 -6.39 -6.89 -12.54
N HIS A 167 -7.37 -6.06 -12.83
CA HIS A 167 -7.27 -4.60 -12.70
C HIS A 167 -8.18 -4.21 -11.54
N ILE A 168 -7.59 -4.03 -10.36
CA ILE A 168 -8.33 -3.94 -9.10
C ILE A 168 -8.54 -2.47 -8.75
N GLY A 169 -9.74 -1.97 -8.98
CA GLY A 169 -10.17 -0.61 -8.62
C GLY A 169 -11.38 -0.61 -7.68
N GLY A 170 -11.66 0.54 -7.08
CA GLY A 170 -12.76 0.74 -6.12
C GLY A 170 -12.29 1.44 -4.85
N PHE A 171 -12.43 2.76 -4.78
CA PHE A 171 -11.87 3.57 -3.68
C PHE A 171 -12.85 3.82 -2.52
N ALA A 172 -14.13 3.45 -2.66
CA ALA A 172 -15.19 3.83 -1.73
C ALA A 172 -16.25 2.73 -1.54
N GLY A 173 -17.09 2.91 -0.51
CA GLY A 173 -18.18 2.00 -0.19
C GLY A 173 -17.73 0.65 0.38
N ALA A 174 -18.67 -0.28 0.49
CA ALA A 174 -18.43 -1.61 1.08
C ALA A 174 -17.39 -2.45 0.31
N ASN A 175 -17.19 -2.14 -0.98
CA ASN A 175 -16.24 -2.82 -1.86
C ASN A 175 -14.94 -2.02 -2.05
N SER A 176 -14.60 -1.12 -1.13
CA SER A 176 -13.31 -0.41 -1.19
C SER A 176 -12.14 -1.40 -1.13
N VAL A 177 -11.23 -1.27 -2.09
CA VAL A 177 -10.03 -2.12 -2.25
C VAL A 177 -8.77 -1.46 -1.68
N LEU A 178 -8.89 -0.27 -1.12
CA LEU A 178 -7.80 0.44 -0.46
C LEU A 178 -7.35 -0.29 0.80
N LYS A 179 -6.04 -0.43 0.98
CA LYS A 179 -5.45 -1.11 2.15
C LYS A 179 -4.43 -0.22 2.85
N ASN A 180 -4.62 -0.01 4.14
CA ASN A 180 -3.58 0.57 4.98
C ASN A 180 -2.62 -0.55 5.37
N ILE A 181 -1.41 -0.49 4.80
CA ILE A 181 -0.35 -1.45 5.10
C ILE A 181 0.45 -0.90 6.26
N SER A 182 0.72 -1.75 7.25
CA SER A 182 1.62 -1.46 8.36
C SER A 182 2.44 -2.71 8.64
N ILE A 183 3.76 -2.58 8.58
CA ILE A 183 4.69 -3.70 8.73
C ILE A 183 5.66 -3.34 9.84
N VAL A 184 5.62 -4.12 10.90
CA VAL A 184 6.53 -3.97 12.05
C VAL A 184 7.87 -4.58 11.68
N VAL A 185 8.95 -3.86 12.01
CA VAL A 185 10.31 -4.36 11.88
C VAL A 185 10.46 -5.60 12.76
N PRO A 186 10.91 -6.77 12.23
CA PRO A 186 11.00 -7.99 13.01
C PRO A 186 11.86 -7.82 14.27
N VAL A 187 11.33 -8.24 15.43
CA VAL A 187 11.97 -8.06 16.76
C VAL A 187 13.33 -8.76 16.87
N SER A 188 13.59 -9.77 16.03
CA SER A 188 14.88 -10.47 15.95
C SER A 188 15.96 -9.69 15.19
N SER A 189 15.59 -8.63 14.47
CA SER A 189 16.54 -7.74 13.82
C SER A 189 16.96 -6.67 14.82
N LEU A 190 18.26 -6.55 15.10
CA LEU A 190 18.85 -5.46 15.87
C LEU A 190 18.74 -4.08 15.15
N ASN A 191 17.93 -3.99 14.09
CA ASN A 191 17.88 -2.88 13.16
C ASN A 191 16.51 -2.21 13.20
N MET A 192 16.23 -1.51 14.30
CA MET A 192 15.26 -0.42 14.28
C MET A 192 15.57 0.55 13.12
N ILE A 193 14.54 1.18 12.56
CA ILE A 193 14.75 2.21 11.54
C ILE A 193 15.21 3.46 12.30
N ASP A 194 16.51 3.75 12.22
CA ASP A 194 17.16 4.82 12.97
C ASP A 194 17.47 5.98 12.02
N ILE A 195 16.57 6.98 12.01
CA ILE A 195 16.71 8.15 11.14
C ILE A 195 17.62 9.16 11.84
N ARG A 196 18.75 9.47 11.19
CA ARG A 196 19.75 10.44 11.68
C ARG A 196 19.82 11.64 10.75
N GLU A 197 20.19 12.79 11.32
CA GLU A 197 20.22 14.06 10.60
C GLU A 197 21.15 13.99 9.39
N GLY A 198 20.63 14.32 8.20
CA GLY A 198 21.38 14.32 6.95
C GLY A 198 21.90 12.94 6.50
N LYS A 199 21.43 11.85 7.12
CA LYS A 199 21.79 10.47 6.77
C LYS A 199 20.66 9.77 6.05
N ILE A 200 21.00 8.65 5.41
CA ILE A 200 20.05 7.79 4.73
C ILE A 200 19.86 6.53 5.57
N SER A 201 18.62 6.13 5.74
CA SER A 201 18.27 4.76 6.16
C SER A 201 17.50 4.11 5.03
N GLU A 202 17.75 2.84 4.76
CA GLU A 202 17.11 2.06 3.71
C GLU A 202 16.36 0.86 4.29
N VAL A 203 15.12 0.68 3.85
CA VAL A 203 14.26 -0.45 4.19
C VAL A 203 14.02 -1.26 2.92
N PHE A 204 14.38 -2.53 2.96
CA PHE A 204 14.13 -3.48 1.88
C PHE A 204 12.81 -4.18 2.13
N ILE A 205 11.90 -4.08 1.16
CA ILE A 205 10.52 -4.57 1.23
C ILE A 205 10.34 -5.61 0.14
N GLU A 206 9.99 -6.83 0.51
CA GLU A 206 9.49 -7.82 -0.42
C GLU A 206 8.00 -7.65 -0.63
N ALA A 207 7.53 -7.81 -1.87
CA ALA A 207 6.12 -7.92 -2.23
C ALA A 207 5.90 -9.28 -2.92
N ASP A 208 5.47 -10.29 -2.16
CA ASP A 208 5.24 -11.65 -2.66
C ASP A 208 3.86 -11.76 -3.32
N PHE A 209 3.86 -11.75 -4.64
CA PHE A 209 2.66 -11.83 -5.46
C PHE A 209 1.86 -13.13 -5.24
N ASP A 210 2.47 -14.21 -4.74
CA ASP A 210 1.73 -15.45 -4.46
C ASP A 210 0.56 -15.23 -3.48
N LYS A 211 0.66 -14.22 -2.62
CA LYS A 211 -0.41 -13.83 -1.68
C LYS A 211 -1.69 -13.33 -2.36
N TRP A 212 -1.68 -13.03 -3.66
CA TRP A 212 -2.90 -12.71 -4.40
C TRP A 212 -3.84 -13.92 -4.52
N TRP A 213 -3.26 -15.10 -4.74
CA TRP A 213 -4.01 -16.32 -5.04
C TRP A 213 -4.72 -16.89 -3.83
N GLN A 214 -4.13 -16.73 -2.65
CA GLN A 214 -4.65 -17.34 -1.44
C GLN A 214 -4.33 -16.51 -0.20
N GLY A 215 -5.38 -16.25 0.57
CA GLY A 215 -5.33 -15.55 1.85
C GLY A 215 -6.57 -15.88 2.67
N SER A 216 -7.46 -14.91 2.83
CA SER A 216 -8.81 -15.18 3.37
C SER A 216 -9.76 -15.75 2.31
N TYR A 217 -9.41 -15.59 1.03
CA TYR A 217 -10.18 -16.06 -0.11
C TYR A 217 -9.30 -16.89 -1.04
N ASP A 218 -9.83 -17.98 -1.57
CA ASP A 218 -9.18 -18.75 -2.63
C ASP A 218 -9.51 -18.11 -3.99
N LEU A 219 -8.49 -17.71 -4.74
CA LEU A 219 -8.61 -17.20 -6.10
C LEU A 219 -8.00 -18.23 -7.07
N LYS A 220 -8.85 -19.06 -7.66
CA LYS A 220 -8.48 -19.97 -8.74
C LYS A 220 -8.65 -19.28 -10.08
N ILE A 221 -7.63 -19.36 -10.93
CA ILE A 221 -7.62 -18.77 -12.27
C ILE A 221 -8.70 -19.44 -13.14
N ALA A 222 -8.91 -20.76 -13.01
CA ALA A 222 -9.95 -21.47 -13.73
C ALA A 222 -11.36 -20.94 -13.45
N ASP A 223 -11.61 -20.48 -12.21
CA ASP A 223 -12.92 -19.99 -11.79
C ASP A 223 -13.09 -18.49 -12.07
N VAL A 224 -12.05 -17.69 -11.84
CA VAL A 224 -12.07 -16.23 -11.94
C VAL A 224 -10.83 -15.73 -12.69
N PRO A 225 -10.73 -15.92 -14.02
CA PRO A 225 -9.53 -15.55 -14.78
C PRO A 225 -9.37 -14.03 -14.99
N SER A 226 -10.44 -13.25 -14.78
CA SER A 226 -10.42 -11.81 -14.99
C SER A 226 -11.31 -11.06 -14.01
N VAL A 227 -10.78 -9.97 -13.45
CA VAL A 227 -11.51 -8.97 -12.67
C VAL A 227 -11.04 -7.59 -13.11
N THR A 228 -11.82 -6.92 -13.94
CA THR A 228 -11.47 -5.61 -14.54
C THR A 228 -12.47 -4.50 -14.20
N MET A 229 -13.24 -4.70 -13.12
CA MET A 229 -14.19 -3.74 -12.57
C MET A 229 -14.18 -3.80 -11.04
N PRO A 230 -14.58 -2.73 -10.32
CA PRO A 230 -14.80 -2.82 -8.88
C PRO A 230 -15.90 -3.81 -8.52
N GLY A 231 -15.84 -4.37 -7.31
CA GLY A 231 -16.86 -5.27 -6.81
C GLY A 231 -16.34 -6.18 -5.70
N THR A 232 -17.18 -7.12 -5.27
CA THR A 232 -16.86 -8.04 -4.18
C THR A 232 -15.64 -8.92 -4.49
N LEU A 233 -15.48 -9.36 -5.74
CA LEU A 233 -14.29 -10.11 -6.16
C LEU A 233 -13.03 -9.25 -6.08
N ALA A 234 -13.05 -8.03 -6.62
CA ALA A 234 -11.94 -7.09 -6.52
C ALA A 234 -11.54 -6.81 -5.05
N LYS A 235 -12.54 -6.64 -4.17
CA LYS A 235 -12.32 -6.52 -2.73
C LYS A 235 -11.67 -7.78 -2.13
N SER A 236 -12.14 -8.97 -2.48
CA SER A 236 -11.60 -10.23 -1.96
C SER A 236 -10.13 -10.42 -2.34
N ILE A 237 -9.79 -10.13 -3.59
CA ILE A 237 -8.40 -10.12 -4.08
C ILE A 237 -7.57 -9.09 -3.33
N SER A 238 -8.13 -7.91 -3.06
CA SER A 238 -7.44 -6.89 -2.28
C SER A 238 -7.19 -7.25 -0.84
N ASP A 239 -8.12 -7.97 -0.20
CA ASP A 239 -7.96 -8.48 1.16
C ASP A 239 -6.83 -9.52 1.21
N ASN A 240 -6.65 -10.32 0.16
CA ASN A 240 -5.54 -11.24 0.00
C ASN A 240 -4.20 -10.52 -0.17
N TYR A 241 -4.05 -9.69 -1.22
CA TYR A 241 -2.77 -9.05 -1.55
C TYR A 241 -2.30 -8.03 -0.51
N ALA A 242 -3.17 -7.59 0.41
CA ALA A 242 -2.78 -6.74 1.53
C ALA A 242 -1.65 -7.36 2.36
N ASN A 243 -1.53 -8.69 2.34
CA ASN A 243 -0.56 -9.47 3.08
C ASN A 243 0.72 -9.77 2.27
N MET A 244 0.89 -9.19 1.07
CA MET A 244 2.05 -9.49 0.21
C MET A 244 3.35 -8.87 0.70
N PHE A 245 3.30 -7.87 1.59
CA PHE A 245 4.48 -7.10 1.94
C PHE A 245 5.16 -7.58 3.23
N SER A 246 6.48 -7.68 3.19
CA SER A 246 7.33 -7.95 4.36
C SER A 246 8.63 -7.17 4.30
N ILE A 247 9.16 -6.78 5.46
CA ILE A 247 10.51 -6.21 5.56
C ILE A 247 11.52 -7.34 5.56
N THR A 248 12.49 -7.29 4.64
CA THR A 248 13.56 -8.29 4.54
C THR A 248 14.86 -7.83 5.17
N ASP A 249 15.15 -6.52 5.12
CA ASP A 249 16.34 -5.93 5.72
C ASP A 249 16.14 -4.44 6.02
N VAL A 250 16.93 -3.92 6.95
CA VAL A 250 17.01 -2.49 7.30
C VAL A 250 18.49 -2.11 7.45
N GLN A 251 18.91 -1.09 6.71
CA GLN A 251 20.29 -0.57 6.74
C GLN A 251 20.26 0.91 7.13
N ASN A 252 21.02 1.28 8.16
CA ASN A 252 21.15 2.67 8.61
C ASN A 252 22.59 3.14 8.31
N TYR A 253 22.76 4.19 7.50
CA TYR A 253 24.06 4.69 7.04
C TYR A 253 24.55 5.94 7.81
#